data_AF-A0A916FXI6-F1
#
_entry.id   AF-A0A916FXI6-F1
#
_cell.length_a   1.000
_cell.length_b   1.000
_cell.length_c   1.000
_cell.angle_alpha   90.00
_cell.angle_beta   90.00
_cell.angle_gamma   90.00
#
_symmetry.space_group_name_H-M   'P 1'
#
loop_
_entity.id
_entity.type
_entity.pdbx_description
1 polymer ?
#
loop_
_entity_poly.entity_id
_entity_poly.type
_entity_poly.pdbx_seq_one_letter_code
_entity_poly.pdbx_strand_id
1 'polypeptide(L)'
;MASWEETLDKAAREGERPMPVFRGVTELALDAKGRLAIPARHRDAIVAQSGSHLVLTADPSRCLLLYPLAAWEPIQQRLMSLSSFDERIRGLQRLIVGHADDVEIDAAGRILVPPALRRYASLDRRAVLVGQGRKFELWDDAAWAARTAQAIAFDGGGLPPDLDGFSL
;
A
#
# COMPACT_ATOMS: atom_id res chain seq x y z
N MET A 1 -33.92 -2.56 -31.24
CA MET A 1 -33.34 -1.29 -30.79
C MET A 1 -32.64 -1.58 -29.47
N ALA A 2 -31.35 -1.93 -29.52
CA ALA A 2 -30.58 -2.20 -28.30
C ALA A 2 -30.56 -0.91 -27.46
N SER A 3 -30.87 -1.00 -26.18
CA SER A 3 -30.95 0.16 -25.31
C SER A 3 -29.56 0.79 -25.21
N TRP A 4 -29.44 2.05 -25.61
CA TRP A 4 -28.20 2.81 -25.47
C TRP A 4 -27.72 2.87 -24.01
N GLU A 5 -28.64 2.74 -23.06
CA GLU A 5 -28.34 2.63 -21.62
C GLU A 5 -27.69 1.28 -21.26
N GLU A 6 -28.13 0.16 -21.85
CA GLU A 6 -27.48 -1.16 -21.67
C GLU A 6 -26.07 -1.18 -22.28
N THR A 7 -25.85 -0.41 -23.34
CA THR A 7 -24.54 -0.30 -24.00
C THR A 7 -23.56 0.53 -23.17
N LEU A 8 -24.05 1.60 -22.49
CA LEU A 8 -23.25 2.41 -21.57
C LEU A 8 -22.96 1.68 -20.24
N ASP A 9 -23.93 0.95 -19.71
CA ASP A 9 -23.77 0.15 -18.47
C ASP A 9 -22.84 -1.05 -18.71
N LYS A 10 -22.89 -1.63 -19.91
CA LYS A 10 -21.94 -2.66 -20.37
C LYS A 10 -20.55 -2.07 -20.59
N ALA A 11 -20.41 -0.88 -21.18
CA ALA A 11 -19.11 -0.21 -21.33
C ALA A 11 -18.49 0.21 -19.98
N ALA A 12 -19.31 0.57 -18.98
CA ALA A 12 -18.86 0.86 -17.63
C ALA A 12 -18.36 -0.42 -16.91
N ARG A 13 -19.03 -1.55 -17.10
CA ARG A 13 -18.59 -2.87 -16.57
C ARG A 13 -17.43 -3.48 -17.35
N GLU A 14 -17.29 -3.19 -18.64
CA GLU A 14 -16.21 -3.67 -19.51
C GLU A 14 -14.97 -2.75 -19.49
N GLY A 15 -15.09 -1.52 -18.99
CA GLY A 15 -14.02 -0.52 -18.95
C GLY A 15 -13.18 -0.52 -17.68
N GLU A 16 -13.68 -1.05 -16.57
CA GLU A 16 -12.95 -1.10 -15.30
C GLU A 16 -12.19 -2.43 -15.21
N ARG A 17 -10.94 -2.44 -15.72
CA ARG A 17 -10.06 -3.60 -15.52
C ARG A 17 -10.02 -3.90 -14.02
N PRO A 18 -10.22 -5.17 -13.61
CA PRO A 18 -10.15 -5.52 -12.20
C PRO A 18 -8.79 -5.09 -11.65
N MET A 19 -8.81 -4.28 -10.59
CA MET A 19 -7.59 -3.82 -9.93
C MET A 19 -6.76 -5.04 -9.54
N PRO A 20 -5.49 -5.11 -9.92
CA PRO A 20 -4.65 -6.26 -9.60
C PRO A 20 -4.47 -6.37 -8.09
N VAL A 21 -4.36 -7.62 -7.64
CA VAL A 21 -4.25 -7.95 -6.23
C VAL A 21 -2.80 -8.33 -5.92
N PHE A 22 -2.14 -7.47 -5.16
CA PHE A 22 -0.78 -7.70 -4.67
C PHE A 22 -0.79 -8.63 -3.46
N ARG A 23 0.06 -9.65 -3.51
CA ARG A 23 0.16 -10.70 -2.49
C ARG A 23 1.59 -11.16 -2.27
N GLY A 24 1.78 -11.85 -1.15
CA GLY A 24 3.01 -12.52 -0.77
C GLY A 24 3.98 -11.62 0.00
N VAL A 25 4.90 -12.26 0.71
CA VAL A 25 5.98 -11.64 1.47
C VAL A 25 7.28 -11.76 0.68
N THR A 26 8.08 -10.71 0.63
CA THR A 26 9.38 -10.73 -0.06
C THR A 26 10.41 -9.93 0.72
N GLU A 27 11.48 -10.61 1.11
CA GLU A 27 12.66 -9.97 1.69
C GLU A 27 13.42 -9.21 0.61
N LEU A 28 13.81 -7.99 0.94
CA LEU A 28 14.49 -7.05 0.07
C LEU A 28 15.63 -6.38 0.83
N ALA A 29 16.55 -5.79 0.08
CA ALA A 29 17.61 -4.96 0.65
C ALA A 29 17.53 -3.54 0.10
N LEU A 30 17.78 -2.56 0.97
CA LEU A 30 18.07 -1.20 0.53
C LEU A 30 19.53 -1.11 0.12
N ASP A 31 19.78 -0.45 -1.01
CA ASP A 31 21.14 -0.09 -1.40
C ASP A 31 21.66 1.13 -0.62
N ALA A 32 22.94 1.47 -0.81
CA ALA A 32 23.58 2.59 -0.12
C ALA A 32 22.92 3.96 -0.37
N LYS A 33 22.08 4.09 -1.42
CA LYS A 33 21.33 5.30 -1.74
C LYS A 33 19.90 5.26 -1.18
N GLY A 34 19.52 4.21 -0.46
CA GLY A 34 18.17 4.00 0.06
C GLY A 34 17.18 3.57 -1.01
N ARG A 35 17.64 2.92 -2.10
CA ARG A 35 16.76 2.39 -3.14
C ARG A 35 16.44 0.92 -2.89
N LEU A 36 15.25 0.50 -3.29
CA LEU A 36 14.74 -0.85 -3.12
C LEU A 36 14.17 -1.37 -4.44
N ALA A 37 14.46 -2.63 -4.78
CA ALA A 37 13.96 -3.24 -5.99
C ALA A 37 12.49 -3.64 -5.86
N ILE A 38 11.65 -3.23 -6.81
CA ILE A 38 10.28 -3.74 -6.92
C ILE A 38 10.35 -5.15 -7.52
N PRO A 39 9.77 -6.19 -6.87
CA PRO A 39 9.77 -7.53 -7.43
C PRO A 39 9.15 -7.58 -8.82
N ALA A 40 9.82 -8.27 -9.77
CA ALA A 40 9.43 -8.29 -11.18
C ALA A 40 7.96 -8.69 -11.39
N ARG A 41 7.46 -9.66 -10.61
CA ARG A 41 6.08 -10.16 -10.66
C ARG A 41 4.99 -9.10 -10.46
N HIS A 42 5.33 -7.96 -9.86
CA HIS A 42 4.38 -6.89 -9.57
C HIS A 42 4.49 -5.71 -10.55
N ARG A 43 5.56 -5.63 -11.34
CA ARG A 43 5.88 -4.44 -12.16
C ARG A 43 4.85 -4.21 -13.24
N ASP A 44 4.48 -5.25 -14.00
CA ASP A 44 3.51 -5.13 -15.09
C ASP A 44 2.14 -4.66 -14.59
N ALA A 45 1.73 -5.13 -13.41
CA ALA A 45 0.49 -4.72 -12.76
C ALA A 45 0.52 -3.25 -12.29
N ILE A 46 1.68 -2.75 -11.82
CA ILE A 46 1.87 -1.34 -11.47
C ILE A 46 1.84 -0.49 -12.75
N VAL A 47 2.58 -0.89 -13.78
CA VAL A 47 2.64 -0.23 -15.09
C VAL A 47 1.28 -0.13 -15.76
N ALA A 48 0.50 -1.20 -15.73
CA ALA A 48 -0.84 -1.21 -16.29
C ALA A 48 -1.80 -0.24 -15.59
N GLN A 49 -1.61 0.07 -14.30
CA GLN A 49 -2.49 0.96 -13.53
C GLN A 49 -2.02 2.41 -13.49
N SER A 50 -0.71 2.63 -13.43
CA SER A 50 -0.16 3.95 -13.07
C SER A 50 1.19 4.22 -13.75
N GLY A 51 1.52 3.47 -14.81
CA GLY A 51 2.86 3.54 -15.42
C GLY A 51 3.94 3.21 -14.39
N SER A 52 4.94 4.06 -14.24
CA SER A 52 5.97 3.90 -13.20
C SER A 52 5.64 4.62 -11.89
N HIS A 53 4.48 5.28 -11.78
CA HIS A 53 4.16 6.17 -10.67
C HIS A 53 3.54 5.45 -9.48
N LEU A 54 4.13 5.68 -8.32
CA LEU A 54 3.75 5.12 -7.04
C LEU A 54 3.72 6.23 -5.99
N VAL A 55 3.04 5.99 -4.88
CA VAL A 55 3.08 6.85 -3.70
C VAL A 55 3.56 6.04 -2.51
N LEU A 56 4.59 6.54 -1.82
CA LEU A 56 5.03 6.05 -0.52
C LEU A 56 4.45 6.92 0.58
N THR A 57 3.93 6.32 1.65
CA THR A 57 3.42 7.06 2.82
C THR A 57 3.65 6.28 4.11
N ALA A 58 3.41 6.89 5.27
CA ALA A 58 3.54 6.31 6.60
C ALA A 58 2.24 5.63 7.08
N ASP A 59 2.39 4.53 7.81
CA ASP A 59 1.30 3.85 8.53
C ASP A 59 1.44 4.00 10.06
N PRO A 60 0.35 4.12 10.83
CA PRO A 60 0.40 4.11 12.30
C PRO A 60 1.15 2.94 12.92
N SER A 61 1.22 1.80 12.23
CA SER A 61 1.95 0.59 12.65
C SER A 61 3.48 0.71 12.49
N ARG A 62 3.99 1.90 12.18
CA ARG A 62 5.42 2.20 11.97
C ARG A 62 6.05 1.48 10.78
N CYS A 63 5.26 1.18 9.76
CA CYS A 63 5.73 0.76 8.44
C CYS A 63 5.43 1.82 7.39
N LEU A 64 5.87 1.59 6.14
CA LEU A 64 5.47 2.38 4.99
C LEU A 64 4.41 1.65 4.18
N LEU A 65 3.55 2.41 3.52
CA LEU A 65 2.62 1.91 2.52
C LEU A 65 3.09 2.36 1.15
N LEU A 66 3.02 1.46 0.18
CA LEU A 66 3.32 1.73 -1.22
C LEU A 66 2.09 1.44 -2.07
N TYR A 67 1.61 2.44 -2.80
CA TYR A 67 0.44 2.34 -3.67
C TYR A 67 0.80 2.66 -5.12
N PRO A 68 0.24 1.97 -6.12
CA PRO A 68 0.03 2.57 -7.43
C PRO A 68 -0.72 3.90 -7.29
N LEU A 69 -0.33 4.92 -8.04
CA LEU A 69 -0.92 6.26 -7.94
C LEU A 69 -2.46 6.23 -8.02
N ALA A 70 -3.01 5.49 -8.99
CA ALA A 70 -4.47 5.35 -9.17
C ALA A 70 -5.19 4.72 -7.97
N ALA A 71 -4.50 3.90 -7.17
CA ALA A 71 -5.05 3.33 -5.95
C ALA A 71 -4.98 4.30 -4.76
N TRP A 72 -4.01 5.23 -4.77
CA TRP A 72 -3.81 6.23 -3.72
C TRP A 72 -4.78 7.41 -3.82
N GLU A 73 -5.03 7.93 -5.03
CA GLU A 73 -5.80 9.16 -5.23
C GLU A 73 -7.17 9.14 -4.52
N PRO A 74 -8.00 8.07 -4.59
CA PRO A 74 -9.28 8.04 -3.89
C PRO A 74 -9.13 8.04 -2.36
N ILE A 75 -8.06 7.43 -1.85
CA ILE A 75 -7.75 7.39 -0.41
C ILE A 75 -7.40 8.80 0.07
N GLN A 76 -6.52 9.49 -0.65
CA GLN A 76 -6.14 10.86 -0.34
C GLN A 76 -7.36 11.79 -0.37
N GLN A 77 -8.17 11.72 -1.43
CA GLN A 77 -9.37 12.54 -1.56
C GLN A 77 -10.32 12.32 -0.38
N ARG A 78 -10.53 11.05 0.02
CA ARG A 78 -11.38 10.72 1.17
C ARG A 78 -10.80 11.23 2.48
N LEU A 79 -9.50 11.07 2.73
CA LEU A 79 -8.86 11.57 3.94
C LEU A 79 -8.94 13.10 4.03
N MET A 80 -8.69 13.79 2.91
CA MET A 80 -8.72 15.25 2.85
C MET A 80 -10.15 15.82 2.93
N SER A 81 -11.18 15.03 2.63
CA SER A 81 -12.59 15.45 2.81
C SER A 81 -13.06 15.38 4.28
N LEU A 82 -12.31 14.74 5.17
CA LEU A 82 -12.69 14.62 6.58
C LEU A 82 -12.48 15.95 7.32
N SER A 83 -13.34 16.21 8.31
CA SER A 83 -13.27 17.43 9.11
C SER A 83 -11.93 17.55 9.83
N SER A 84 -11.18 18.59 9.50
CA SER A 84 -9.90 18.86 10.16
C SER A 84 -10.07 19.29 11.62
N PHE A 85 -11.28 19.65 12.09
CA PHE A 85 -11.52 20.07 13.47
C PHE A 85 -11.39 18.96 14.52
N ASP A 86 -11.49 17.68 14.13
CA ASP A 86 -11.16 16.56 15.02
C ASP A 86 -9.64 16.36 15.02
N GLU A 87 -9.00 16.51 16.18
CA GLU A 87 -7.54 16.42 16.30
C GLU A 87 -6.99 15.04 15.94
N ARG A 88 -7.76 13.96 16.11
CA ARG A 88 -7.35 12.61 15.68
C ARG A 88 -7.35 12.51 14.16
N ILE A 89 -8.36 13.06 13.50
CA ILE A 89 -8.42 13.14 12.03
C ILE A 89 -7.25 13.96 11.51
N ARG A 90 -6.99 15.12 12.12
CA ARG A 90 -5.86 15.99 11.77
C ARG A 90 -4.52 15.28 11.95
N GLY A 91 -4.35 14.50 13.02
CA GLY A 91 -3.20 13.65 13.25
C GLY A 91 -3.01 12.62 12.15
N LEU A 92 -4.08 11.94 11.74
CA LEU A 92 -4.05 10.95 10.65
C LEU A 92 -3.72 11.58 9.29
N GLN A 93 -4.30 12.74 8.98
CA GLN A 93 -3.99 13.49 7.76
C GLN A 93 -2.52 13.88 7.70
N ARG A 94 -1.94 14.41 8.79
CA ARG A 94 -0.50 14.72 8.87
C ARG A 94 0.37 13.48 8.74
N LEU A 95 -0.03 12.39 9.39
CA LEU A 95 0.73 11.15 9.34
C LEU A 95 0.72 10.55 7.93
N ILE A 96 -0.45 10.31 7.35
CA ILE A 96 -0.56 9.62 6.07
C ILE A 96 -0.31 10.61 4.92
N VAL A 97 -1.19 11.59 4.73
CA VAL A 97 -1.06 12.52 3.58
C VAL A 97 0.18 13.40 3.72
N GLY A 98 0.51 13.87 4.92
CA GLY A 98 1.70 14.70 5.15
C GLY A 98 3.05 13.98 4.96
N HIS A 99 3.07 12.65 4.98
CA HIS A 99 4.25 11.84 4.65
C HIS A 99 4.16 11.20 3.26
N ALA A 100 3.12 11.49 2.48
CA ALA A 100 2.98 10.95 1.14
C ALA A 100 4.00 11.61 0.21
N ASP A 101 4.85 10.79 -0.42
CA ASP A 101 5.84 11.20 -1.42
C ASP A 101 5.59 10.43 -2.72
N ASP A 102 5.53 11.15 -3.84
CA ASP A 102 5.49 10.57 -5.17
C ASP A 102 6.86 9.95 -5.50
N VAL A 103 6.85 8.71 -5.97
CA VAL A 103 8.06 7.99 -6.37
C VAL A 103 7.84 7.25 -7.68
N GLU A 104 8.93 7.02 -8.40
CA GLU A 104 8.89 6.33 -9.69
C GLU A 104 9.81 5.11 -9.70
N ILE A 105 9.38 4.08 -10.42
CA ILE A 105 10.21 2.93 -10.74
C ILE A 105 11.27 3.36 -11.78
N ASP A 106 12.54 3.33 -11.38
CA ASP A 106 13.68 3.62 -12.27
C ASP A 106 13.87 2.54 -13.34
N ALA A 107 14.76 2.79 -14.32
CA ALA A 107 15.07 1.84 -15.39
C ALA A 107 15.62 0.48 -14.90
N ALA A 108 16.12 0.40 -13.66
CA ALA A 108 16.57 -0.85 -13.03
C ALA A 108 15.45 -1.54 -12.23
N GLY A 109 14.23 -1.00 -12.25
CA GLY A 109 13.09 -1.53 -11.53
C GLY A 109 13.12 -1.26 -10.03
N ARG A 110 13.73 -0.15 -9.60
CA ARG A 110 13.85 0.24 -8.18
C ARG A 110 13.11 1.53 -7.90
N ILE A 111 12.73 1.74 -6.65
CA ILE A 111 12.25 3.02 -6.14
C ILE A 111 13.25 3.58 -5.12
N LEU A 112 13.32 4.91 -5.00
CA LEU A 112 14.02 5.57 -3.90
C LEU A 112 13.07 5.66 -2.70
N VAL A 113 13.52 5.24 -1.51
CA VAL A 113 12.76 5.48 -0.28
C VAL A 113 13.26 6.80 0.35
N PRO A 114 12.41 7.84 0.43
CA PRO A 114 12.78 9.13 0.97
C PRO A 114 13.40 9.03 2.38
N PRO A 115 14.44 9.83 2.71
CA PRO A 115 15.11 9.75 4.01
C PRO A 115 14.18 9.94 5.21
N ALA A 116 13.14 10.78 5.08
CA ALA A 116 12.15 10.98 6.13
C ALA A 116 11.35 9.69 6.42
N LEU A 117 10.87 9.03 5.37
CA LEU A 117 10.13 7.78 5.46
C LEU A 117 11.01 6.61 5.95
N ARG A 118 12.27 6.55 5.53
CA ARG A 118 13.22 5.57 6.09
C ARG A 118 13.39 5.72 7.60
N ARG A 119 13.59 6.96 8.07
CA ARG A 119 13.68 7.25 9.51
C ARG A 119 12.38 6.90 10.25
N TYR A 120 11.22 7.17 9.64
CA TYR A 120 9.93 6.85 10.24
C TYR A 120 9.77 5.34 10.47
N ALA A 121 10.02 4.54 9.43
CA ALA A 121 9.83 3.08 9.47
C ALA A 121 11.06 2.30 9.97
N SER A 122 12.10 2.99 10.44
CA SER A 122 13.37 2.39 10.87
C SER A 122 14.03 1.51 9.79
N LEU A 123 13.83 1.85 8.51
CA LEU A 123 14.40 1.12 7.39
C LEU A 123 15.89 1.44 7.26
N ASP A 124 16.72 0.45 7.57
CA ASP A 124 18.16 0.46 7.29
C ASP A 124 18.47 -0.40 6.06
N ARG A 125 18.90 -1.65 6.25
CA ARG A 125 19.42 -2.49 5.17
C ARG A 125 18.48 -3.59 4.71
N ARG A 126 17.82 -4.29 5.65
CA ARG A 126 16.89 -5.39 5.35
C ARG A 126 15.46 -4.90 5.49
N ALA A 127 14.66 -5.20 4.49
CA ALA A 127 13.26 -4.80 4.45
C ALA A 127 12.39 -5.95 3.98
N VAL A 128 11.12 -5.91 4.36
CA VAL A 128 10.12 -6.88 3.93
C VAL A 128 9.00 -6.15 3.22
N LEU A 129 8.74 -6.56 1.98
CA LEU A 129 7.62 -6.07 1.17
C LEU A 129 6.49 -7.10 1.24
N VAL A 130 5.33 -6.66 1.73
CA VAL A 130 4.15 -7.49 1.93
C VAL A 130 3.03 -6.99 1.03
N GLY A 131 2.57 -7.82 0.08
CA GLY A 131 1.40 -7.50 -0.73
C GLY A 131 0.11 -7.63 0.08
N GLN A 132 -0.69 -6.56 0.12
CA GLN A 132 -1.92 -6.47 0.92
C GLN A 132 -3.07 -5.92 0.07
N GLY A 133 -3.41 -6.67 -0.99
CA GLY A 133 -4.52 -6.34 -1.87
C GLY A 133 -4.17 -5.24 -2.85
N ARG A 134 -4.55 -4.00 -2.56
CA ARG A 134 -4.37 -2.84 -3.45
C ARG A 134 -3.06 -2.07 -3.21
N LYS A 135 -2.27 -2.52 -2.24
CA LYS A 135 -1.05 -1.87 -1.78
C LYS A 135 0.01 -2.87 -1.38
N PHE A 136 1.20 -2.36 -1.13
CA PHE A 136 2.21 -3.06 -0.35
C PHE A 136 2.41 -2.37 0.98
N GLU A 137 2.80 -3.14 1.98
CA GLU A 137 3.46 -2.64 3.16
C GLU A 137 4.97 -2.89 3.01
N LEU A 138 5.77 -1.93 3.47
CA LEU A 138 7.21 -2.00 3.50
C LEU A 138 7.68 -1.82 4.94
N TRP A 139 8.30 -2.87 5.46
CA TRP A 139 8.70 -3.00 6.85
C TRP A 139 10.20 -3.13 6.99
N ASP A 140 10.74 -2.71 8.14
CA ASP A 140 11.99 -3.29 8.64
C ASP A 140 11.76 -4.79 8.96
N ASP A 141 12.78 -5.60 8.69
CA ASP A 141 12.73 -7.07 8.85
C ASP A 141 12.40 -7.51 10.29
N ALA A 142 13.04 -6.89 11.29
CA ALA A 142 12.80 -7.24 12.68
C ALA A 142 11.43 -6.74 13.16
N ALA A 143 11.02 -5.54 12.72
CA ALA A 143 9.70 -5.01 13.00
C ALA A 143 8.58 -5.91 12.43
N TRP A 144 8.75 -6.42 11.20
CA TRP A 144 7.81 -7.35 10.60
C TRP A 144 7.73 -8.67 11.37
N ALA A 145 8.87 -9.28 11.72
CA ALA A 145 8.89 -10.51 12.50
C ALA A 145 8.16 -10.36 13.85
N ALA A 146 8.39 -9.25 14.56
CA ALA A 146 7.70 -8.94 15.81
C ALA A 146 6.18 -8.75 15.59
N ARG A 147 5.79 -8.05 14.51
CA ARG A 147 4.38 -7.82 14.17
C ARG A 147 3.66 -9.13 13.84
N THR A 148 4.26 -10.01 13.05
CA THR A 148 3.68 -11.31 12.70
C THR A 148 3.57 -12.22 13.91
N ALA A 149 4.57 -12.23 14.82
CA ALA A 149 4.50 -13.01 16.05
C ALA A 149 3.31 -12.61 16.93
N GLN A 150 3.01 -11.30 17.03
CA GLN A 150 1.83 -10.81 17.75
C GLN A 150 0.51 -11.21 17.08
N ALA A 151 0.47 -11.30 15.75
CA ALA A 151 -0.74 -11.69 15.01
C ALA A 151 -1.05 -13.18 15.14
N ILE A 152 -0.02 -14.02 15.31
CA ILE A 152 -0.19 -15.46 15.57
C ILE A 152 -0.65 -15.72 17.01
N ALA A 153 -0.38 -14.77 17.92
CA ALA A 153 -0.82 -14.82 19.31
C ALA A 153 -2.32 -14.48 19.48
N PHE A 154 -3.21 -15.11 18.70
CA PHE A 154 -4.65 -15.17 18.99
C PHE A 154 -4.90 -16.04 20.24
N ASP A 155 -4.26 -15.66 21.34
CA ASP A 155 -4.17 -16.44 22.55
C ASP A 155 -5.34 -16.04 23.44
N GLY A 156 -6.54 -16.53 23.09
CA GLY A 156 -7.70 -16.57 24.00
C GLY A 156 -8.83 -15.57 23.76
N GLY A 157 -8.76 -14.71 22.74
CA GLY A 157 -9.78 -13.68 22.46
C GLY A 157 -10.91 -14.07 21.49
N GLY A 158 -10.81 -15.25 20.84
CA GLY A 158 -11.68 -15.61 19.72
C GLY A 158 -11.38 -14.82 18.43
N LEU A 159 -11.98 -15.23 17.32
CA LEU A 159 -11.95 -14.45 16.09
C LEU A 159 -12.80 -13.18 16.26
N PRO A 160 -12.40 -12.02 15.69
CA PRO A 160 -13.26 -10.85 15.62
C PRO A 160 -14.63 -11.16 15.00
N PRO A 161 -15.72 -10.48 15.39
CA PRO A 161 -17.07 -10.73 14.86
C PRO A 161 -17.16 -10.65 13.33
N ASP A 162 -16.33 -9.81 12.71
CA ASP A 162 -16.26 -9.65 11.25
C ASP A 162 -15.72 -10.91 10.53
N LEU A 163 -15.14 -11.86 11.27
CA LEU A 163 -14.66 -13.15 10.76
C LEU A 163 -15.63 -14.31 11.07
N ASP A 164 -16.81 -14.03 11.64
CA ASP A 164 -17.83 -15.06 11.84
C ASP A 164 -18.25 -15.67 10.49
N GLY A 165 -18.10 -16.99 10.36
CA GLY A 165 -18.42 -17.73 9.14
C GLY A 165 -17.28 -17.81 8.11
N PHE A 166 -16.11 -17.24 8.38
CA PHE A 166 -14.90 -17.49 7.58
C PHE A 166 -14.25 -18.82 7.99
N SER A 167 -13.95 -19.67 7.00
CA SER A 167 -12.99 -20.76 7.16
C SER A 167 -11.63 -20.27 6.68
N LEU A 168 -10.65 -20.25 7.58
CA LEU A 168 -9.25 -19.91 7.28
C LEU A 168 -8.45 -21.17 6.87
#